data_AF-A0A7W5GSS1-F1
#
_entry.id   AF-A0A7W5GSS1-F1
#
_cell.length_a   1.000
_cell.length_b   1.000
_cell.length_c   1.000
_cell.angle_alpha   90.00
_cell.angle_beta   90.00
_cell.angle_gamma   90.00
#
_symmetry.space_group_name_H-M   'P 1'
#
loop_
_entity.id
_entity.type
_entity.pdbx_description
1 polymer ?
#
loop_
_entity_poly.entity_id
_entity_poly.type
_entity_poly.pdbx_seq_one_letter_code
_entity_poly.pdbx_strand_id
1 'polypeptide(L)'
;MALLALALAFVHSADAATPAQLEREVQRFAVACAKNEDYPDLYDCRCLTEGYRDALKETGSTMRRRIAVVRDHKLLQQCPAAKSTIAAWFRQDCISNAERRPRHGEFCSCGAEAFATAFRASPPTSKREIANLKQDAMHSCGAQEPLPLRHPQIDLK
;
A
#
# COMPACT_ATOMS: atom_id res chain seq x y z
N MET A 1 41.69 -32.89 40.26
CA MET A 1 41.10 -32.76 38.90
C MET A 1 39.61 -32.51 39.12
N ALA A 2 39.14 -31.28 39.34
CA ALA A 2 38.93 -30.19 38.38
C ALA A 2 38.28 -30.68 37.07
N LEU A 3 37.17 -30.16 36.55
CA LEU A 3 36.18 -29.13 36.93
C LEU A 3 35.00 -29.36 35.97
N LEU A 4 33.77 -29.15 36.46
CA LEU A 4 32.53 -28.80 35.76
C LEU A 4 32.27 -29.34 34.35
N ALA A 5 31.29 -30.25 34.26
CA ALA A 5 30.54 -30.50 33.03
C ALA A 5 29.68 -29.29 32.66
N LEU A 6 29.77 -28.90 31.38
CA LEU A 6 29.03 -27.83 30.73
C LEU A 6 27.52 -27.94 30.97
N ALA A 7 26.95 -26.94 31.64
CA ALA A 7 25.53 -26.58 31.52
C ALA A 7 25.44 -25.25 30.75
N LEU A 8 25.67 -25.30 29.44
CA LEU A 8 25.37 -24.21 28.51
C LEU A 8 24.21 -24.66 27.62
N ALA A 9 23.01 -24.59 28.15
CA ALA A 9 21.77 -24.86 27.42
C ALA A 9 20.71 -23.80 27.73
N PHE A 10 21.07 -22.51 27.65
CA PHE A 10 20.08 -21.42 27.67
C PHE A 10 20.59 -20.22 26.87
N VAL A 11 20.74 -20.38 25.55
CA VAL A 11 20.81 -19.23 24.63
C VAL A 11 20.01 -19.61 23.39
N HIS A 12 19.13 -18.71 22.94
CA HIS A 12 18.31 -18.73 21.71
C HIS A 12 16.81 -19.07 21.81
N SER A 13 16.09 -18.53 22.79
CA SER A 13 14.62 -18.45 22.70
C SER A 13 14.09 -17.12 23.21
N ALA A 14 14.65 -16.01 22.71
CA ALA A 14 14.27 -14.66 23.15
C ALA A 14 13.61 -13.79 22.05
N ASP A 15 13.45 -14.27 20.81
CA ASP A 15 13.02 -13.41 19.69
C ASP A 15 11.70 -13.82 18.99
N ALA A 16 11.06 -14.91 19.42
CA ALA A 16 9.76 -15.30 18.87
C ALA A 16 8.65 -14.47 19.53
N ALA A 17 7.93 -13.68 18.75
CA ALA A 17 6.79 -12.93 19.23
C ALA A 17 5.65 -13.89 19.62
N THR A 18 5.02 -13.61 20.75
CA THR A 18 3.83 -14.35 21.19
C THR A 18 2.66 -14.16 20.23
N PRO A 19 1.69 -15.10 20.15
CA PRO A 19 0.50 -14.94 19.32
C PRO A 19 -0.26 -13.64 19.59
N ALA A 20 -0.34 -13.21 20.85
CA ALA A 20 -0.98 -11.95 21.22
C ALA A 20 -0.19 -10.70 20.77
N GLN A 21 1.14 -10.78 20.68
CA GLN A 21 1.95 -9.69 20.11
C GLN A 21 1.76 -9.61 18.59
N LEU A 22 1.74 -10.74 17.90
CA LEU A 22 1.49 -10.80 16.46
C LEU A 22 0.10 -10.23 16.13
N GLU A 23 -0.95 -10.65 16.83
CA GLU A 23 -2.31 -10.17 16.55
C GLU A 23 -2.48 -8.68 16.85
N ARG A 24 -1.83 -8.16 17.91
CA ARG A 24 -1.78 -6.71 18.15
C ARG A 24 -1.10 -5.96 17.01
N GLU A 25 -0.05 -6.53 16.42
CA GLU A 25 0.63 -5.92 15.29
C GLU A 25 -0.23 -5.93 14.02
N VAL A 26 -0.95 -7.02 13.77
CA VAL A 26 -1.95 -7.11 12.69
C VAL A 26 -3.05 -6.07 12.88
N GLN A 27 -3.58 -5.91 14.09
CA GLN A 27 -4.61 -4.91 14.36
C GLN A 27 -4.11 -3.48 14.11
N ARG A 28 -2.86 -3.18 14.50
CA ARG A 28 -2.25 -1.87 14.22
C ARG A 28 -2.05 -1.64 12.73
N PHE A 29 -1.67 -2.67 11.98
CA PHE A 29 -1.58 -2.61 10.52
C PHE A 29 -2.96 -2.36 9.88
N ALA A 30 -4.00 -3.08 10.34
CA ALA A 30 -5.36 -2.92 9.83
C ALA A 30 -5.89 -1.49 10.01
N VAL A 31 -5.66 -0.90 11.19
CA VAL A 31 -6.04 0.50 11.48
C VAL A 31 -5.27 1.48 10.61
N ALA A 32 -3.96 1.32 10.46
CA ALA A 32 -3.13 2.19 9.62
C ALA A 32 -3.56 2.13 8.15
N CYS A 33 -3.86 0.92 7.64
CA CYS A 33 -4.37 0.75 6.29
C CYS A 33 -5.72 1.45 6.12
N ALA A 34 -6.69 1.21 7.01
CA ALA A 34 -8.03 1.81 6.90
C ALA A 34 -8.04 3.34 7.01
N LYS A 35 -7.03 3.93 7.66
CA LYS A 35 -6.84 5.38 7.75
C LYS A 35 -6.08 5.99 6.56
N ASN A 36 -5.65 5.16 5.60
CA ASN A 36 -4.78 5.54 4.50
C ASN A 36 -3.45 6.17 4.96
N GLU A 37 -2.95 5.78 6.14
CA GLU A 37 -1.70 6.28 6.72
C GLU A 37 -0.46 5.76 5.99
N ASP A 38 -0.56 4.64 5.27
CA ASP A 38 0.57 4.03 4.56
C ASP A 38 0.27 3.82 3.07
N TYR A 39 -1.01 3.57 2.75
CA TYR A 39 -1.46 3.21 1.41
C TYR A 39 -2.74 3.99 1.08
N PRO A 40 -2.84 4.64 -0.09
CA PRO A 40 -4.10 5.25 -0.52
C PRO A 40 -5.18 4.17 -0.75
N ASP A 41 -6.45 4.58 -0.92
CA ASP A 41 -7.64 3.74 -1.25
C ASP A 41 -7.54 2.97 -2.60
N LEU A 42 -6.32 2.68 -3.04
CA LEU A 42 -5.96 1.94 -4.23
C LEU A 42 -5.70 0.45 -3.93
N TYR A 43 -5.64 0.07 -2.64
CA TYR A 43 -5.41 -1.30 -2.20
C TYR A 43 -6.53 -1.79 -1.29
N ASP A 44 -6.81 -3.10 -1.33
CA ASP A 44 -7.81 -3.72 -0.46
C ASP A 44 -7.21 -3.98 0.93
N CYS A 45 -7.60 -3.18 1.92
CA CYS A 45 -7.07 -3.28 3.28
C CYS A 45 -7.40 -4.59 3.99
N ARG A 46 -8.50 -5.26 3.64
CA ARG A 46 -8.83 -6.57 4.19
C ARG A 46 -7.84 -7.61 3.65
N CYS A 47 -7.63 -7.63 2.33
CA CYS A 47 -6.63 -8.50 1.70
C CYS A 47 -5.22 -8.23 2.23
N LEU A 48 -4.81 -6.96 2.35
CA LEU A 48 -3.50 -6.59 2.88
C LEU A 48 -3.33 -7.06 4.34
N THR A 49 -4.37 -6.91 5.17
CA THR A 49 -4.33 -7.31 6.58
C THR A 49 -4.23 -8.81 6.74
N GLU A 50 -4.97 -9.57 5.93
CA GLU A 50 -4.91 -11.04 5.91
C GLU A 50 -3.53 -11.52 5.45
N GLY A 51 -3.01 -11.01 4.34
CA GLY A 51 -1.67 -11.35 3.85
C GLY A 51 -0.57 -10.95 4.83
N TYR A 52 -0.71 -9.80 5.51
CA TYR A 52 0.23 -9.37 6.55
C TYR A 52 0.19 -10.27 7.78
N ARG A 53 -1.00 -10.71 8.21
CA ARG A 53 -1.16 -11.67 9.31
C ARG A 53 -0.46 -12.98 8.99
N ASP A 54 -0.61 -13.50 7.78
CA ASP A 54 0.00 -14.77 7.38
C ASP A 54 1.53 -14.64 7.27
N ALA A 55 2.04 -13.53 6.75
CA ALA A 55 3.48 -13.24 6.73
C ALA A 55 4.08 -13.13 8.15
N LEU A 56 3.36 -12.55 9.10
CA LEU A 56 3.78 -12.48 10.51
C LEU A 56 3.80 -13.85 11.19
N LYS A 57 2.85 -14.74 10.86
CA LYS A 57 2.86 -16.13 11.36
C LYS A 57 4.06 -16.91 10.82
N GLU A 58 4.39 -16.73 9.54
CA GLU A 58 5.53 -17.39 8.92
C GLU A 58 6.87 -16.92 9.51
N THR A 59 7.01 -15.62 9.74
CA THR A 59 8.26 -15.04 10.27
C THR A 59 8.40 -15.15 11.79
N GLY A 60 7.30 -15.32 12.53
CA GLY A 60 7.29 -15.42 13.99
C GLY A 60 7.81 -14.17 14.72
N SER A 61 7.95 -13.03 14.04
CA SER A 61 8.61 -11.84 14.58
C SER A 61 7.84 -10.56 14.25
N THR A 62 7.61 -9.73 15.27
CA THR A 62 7.09 -8.36 15.11
C THR A 62 8.21 -7.32 14.88
N MET A 63 9.48 -7.73 14.87
CA MET A 63 10.62 -6.82 14.76
C MET A 63 10.90 -6.38 13.32
N ARG A 64 10.40 -7.12 12.32
CA ARG A 64 10.50 -6.69 10.93
C ARG A 64 9.66 -5.44 10.70
N ARG A 65 10.24 -4.45 10.03
CA ARG A 65 9.50 -3.25 9.61
C ARG A 65 8.33 -3.66 8.71
N ARG A 66 7.14 -3.11 8.96
CA ARG A 66 5.91 -3.35 8.17
C ARG A 66 6.15 -3.29 6.66
N ILE A 67 6.84 -2.24 6.22
CA ILE A 67 7.17 -2.01 4.80
C ILE A 67 7.96 -3.18 4.21
N ALA A 68 8.90 -3.76 4.97
CA ALA A 68 9.68 -4.90 4.51
C ALA A 68 8.79 -6.14 4.33
N VAL A 69 7.89 -6.42 5.28
CA VAL A 69 6.95 -7.53 5.18
C VAL A 69 6.03 -7.36 3.96
N VAL A 70 5.45 -6.17 3.78
CA VAL A 70 4.57 -5.86 2.64
C VAL A 70 5.28 -6.04 1.30
N ARG A 71 6.54 -5.60 1.21
CA ARG A 71 7.37 -5.72 0.00
C ARG A 71 7.77 -7.17 -0.26
N ASP A 72 8.34 -7.85 0.74
CA ASP A 72 8.94 -9.17 0.59
C ASP A 72 7.87 -10.21 0.24
N HIS A 73 6.65 -10.03 0.77
CA HIS A 73 5.49 -10.86 0.45
C HIS A 73 4.65 -10.33 -0.73
N LYS A 74 5.10 -9.27 -1.43
CA LYS A 74 4.43 -8.70 -2.62
C LYS A 74 2.94 -8.41 -2.40
N LEU A 75 2.57 -7.91 -1.22
CA LEU A 75 1.16 -7.76 -0.85
C LEU A 75 0.44 -6.70 -1.69
N LEU A 76 1.14 -5.62 -2.09
CA LEU A 76 0.57 -4.56 -2.92
C LEU A 76 0.19 -5.05 -4.33
N GLN A 77 0.94 -6.01 -4.87
CA GLN A 77 0.64 -6.63 -6.17
C GLN A 77 -0.51 -7.62 -6.11
N GLN A 78 -0.73 -8.24 -4.95
CA GLN A 78 -1.78 -9.26 -4.75
C GLN A 78 -3.10 -8.65 -4.32
N CYS A 79 -3.07 -7.48 -3.68
CA CYS A 79 -4.24 -6.85 -3.07
C CYS A 79 -4.60 -5.48 -3.69
N PRO A 80 -4.68 -5.31 -5.03
CA PRO A 80 -5.24 -4.08 -5.58
C PRO A 80 -6.73 -3.98 -5.25
N ALA A 81 -7.20 -2.77 -4.95
CA ALA A 81 -8.63 -2.53 -4.75
C ALA A 81 -9.44 -2.84 -6.03
N ALA A 82 -10.76 -2.86 -5.89
CA ALA A 82 -11.65 -3.02 -7.03
C ALA A 82 -11.41 -1.92 -8.07
N LYS A 83 -11.54 -2.25 -9.37
CA LYS A 83 -11.32 -1.30 -10.47
C LYS A 83 -12.17 -0.04 -10.30
N SER A 84 -13.42 -0.22 -9.87
CA SER A 84 -14.35 0.88 -9.59
C SER A 84 -13.86 1.81 -8.48
N THR A 85 -13.31 1.27 -7.39
CA THR A 85 -12.74 2.05 -6.29
C THR A 85 -11.54 2.87 -6.76
N ILE A 86 -10.63 2.24 -7.51
CA ILE A 86 -9.44 2.90 -8.07
C ILE A 86 -9.85 4.03 -9.03
N ALA A 87 -10.81 3.76 -9.93
CA ALA A 87 -11.33 4.75 -10.86
C ALA A 87 -12.02 5.91 -10.12
N ALA A 88 -12.81 5.63 -9.09
CA ALA A 88 -13.47 6.66 -8.29
C ALA A 88 -12.47 7.57 -7.57
N TRP A 89 -11.44 6.98 -6.95
CA TRP A 89 -10.35 7.73 -6.29
C TRP A 89 -9.64 8.67 -7.26
N PHE A 90 -9.24 8.16 -8.43
CA PHE A 90 -8.59 8.98 -9.44
C PHE A 90 -9.51 10.08 -9.96
N ARG A 91 -10.78 9.75 -10.25
CA ARG A 91 -11.76 10.70 -10.79
C ARG A 91 -11.98 11.86 -9.81
N GLN A 92 -12.09 11.57 -8.52
CA GLN A 92 -12.23 12.59 -7.49
C GLN A 92 -11.02 13.52 -7.45
N ASP A 93 -9.81 12.97 -7.41
CA ASP A 93 -8.55 13.74 -7.45
C ASP A 93 -8.46 14.60 -8.72
N CYS A 94 -8.79 14.02 -9.88
CA CYS A 94 -8.77 14.73 -11.16
C CYS A 94 -9.77 15.89 -11.19
N ILE A 95 -11.03 15.67 -10.76
CA ILE A 95 -12.05 16.72 -10.76
C ILE A 95 -11.60 17.89 -9.88
N SER A 96 -11.09 17.62 -8.68
CA SER A 96 -10.61 18.66 -7.77
C SER A 96 -9.43 19.48 -8.33
N ASN A 97 -8.64 18.93 -9.25
CA ASN A 97 -7.50 19.61 -9.86
C ASN A 97 -7.79 20.19 -11.26
N ALA A 98 -8.83 19.71 -11.94
CA ALA A 98 -9.15 20.06 -13.33
C ALA A 98 -10.36 21.00 -13.48
N GLU A 99 -10.88 21.57 -12.39
CA GLU A 99 -12.12 22.40 -12.38
C GLU A 99 -12.14 23.51 -13.44
N ARG A 100 -10.96 24.01 -13.86
CA ARG A 100 -10.83 25.09 -14.86
C ARG A 100 -10.78 24.61 -16.31
N ARG A 101 -10.79 23.29 -16.57
CA ARG A 101 -10.84 22.73 -17.94
C ARG A 101 -12.29 22.62 -18.44
N PRO A 102 -12.56 23.06 -19.68
CA PRO A 102 -13.77 22.68 -20.39
C PRO A 102 -13.86 21.14 -20.48
N ARG A 103 -15.05 20.57 -20.25
CA ARG A 103 -15.28 19.11 -20.28
C ARG A 103 -14.40 18.29 -19.32
N HIS A 104 -13.99 18.88 -18.19
CA HIS A 104 -13.19 18.19 -17.17
C HIS A 104 -13.83 16.86 -16.69
N GLY A 105 -15.15 16.76 -16.66
CA GLY A 105 -15.84 15.52 -16.30
C GLY A 105 -15.56 14.35 -17.25
N GLU A 106 -15.60 14.58 -18.57
CA GLU A 106 -15.27 13.55 -19.58
C GLU A 106 -13.79 13.20 -19.54
N PHE A 107 -12.92 14.22 -19.47
CA PHE A 107 -11.48 14.05 -19.34
C PHE A 107 -11.10 13.21 -18.10
N CYS A 108 -11.65 13.54 -16.93
CA CYS A 108 -11.37 12.81 -15.70
C CYS A 108 -11.97 11.41 -15.70
N SER A 109 -13.08 11.18 -16.40
CA SER A 109 -13.66 9.84 -16.54
C SER A 109 -12.80 8.95 -17.44
N CYS A 110 -12.28 9.50 -18.56
CA CYS A 110 -11.29 8.81 -19.40
C CYS A 110 -10.02 8.47 -18.59
N GLY A 111 -9.45 9.45 -17.89
CA GLY A 111 -8.22 9.26 -17.12
C GLY A 111 -8.41 8.24 -15.99
N ALA A 112 -9.55 8.25 -15.31
CA ALA A 112 -9.87 7.29 -14.27
C ALA A 112 -9.91 5.85 -14.78
N GLU A 113 -10.50 5.63 -15.96
CA GLU A 113 -10.59 4.30 -16.56
C GLU A 113 -9.22 3.80 -17.04
N ALA A 114 -8.43 4.67 -17.66
CA ALA A 114 -7.05 4.37 -18.07
C ALA A 114 -6.16 4.04 -16.85
N PHE A 115 -6.22 4.88 -15.82
CA PHE A 115 -5.48 4.69 -14.57
C PHE A 115 -5.86 3.38 -13.88
N ALA A 116 -7.15 3.12 -13.69
CA ALA A 116 -7.62 1.92 -13.00
C ALA A 116 -7.27 0.62 -13.75
N THR A 117 -7.29 0.68 -15.09
CA THR A 117 -6.88 -0.44 -15.93
C THR A 117 -5.38 -0.72 -15.79
N ALA A 118 -4.54 0.31 -15.94
CA ALA A 118 -3.09 0.15 -15.85
C ALA A 118 -2.64 -0.23 -14.42
N PHE A 119 -3.27 0.36 -13.40
CA PHE A 119 -3.00 0.05 -11.99
C PHE A 119 -3.26 -1.43 -11.70
N ARG A 120 -4.39 -1.97 -12.16
CA ARG A 120 -4.70 -3.39 -11.92
C ARG A 120 -3.84 -4.34 -12.75
N ALA A 121 -3.38 -3.91 -13.91
CA ALA A 121 -2.47 -4.72 -14.74
C ALA A 121 -1.09 -4.85 -14.09
N SER A 122 -0.59 -3.79 -13.45
CA SER A 122 0.68 -3.77 -12.74
C SER A 122 0.60 -2.85 -11.52
N PRO A 123 0.13 -3.34 -10.36
CA PRO A 123 -0.04 -2.51 -9.18
C PRO A 123 1.30 -1.86 -8.77
N PRO A 124 1.35 -0.52 -8.69
CA PRO A 124 2.49 0.20 -8.18
C PRO A 124 2.88 -0.26 -6.77
N THR A 125 4.14 0.01 -6.40
CA THR A 125 4.66 -0.23 -5.05
C THR A 125 5.14 1.06 -4.39
N SER A 126 5.19 2.16 -5.13
CA SER A 126 5.66 3.45 -4.65
C SER A 126 4.78 4.60 -5.12
N LYS A 127 4.81 5.70 -4.35
CA LYS A 127 4.12 6.96 -4.69
C LYS A 127 4.55 7.50 -6.06
N ARG A 128 5.84 7.36 -6.39
CA ARG A 128 6.40 7.81 -7.67
C ARG A 128 5.78 7.06 -8.84
N GLU A 129 5.65 5.74 -8.72
CA GLU A 129 4.99 4.92 -9.74
C GLU A 129 3.51 5.29 -9.89
N ILE A 130 2.81 5.54 -8.78
CA ILE A 130 1.42 6.03 -8.80
C ILE A 130 1.34 7.38 -9.54
N ALA A 131 2.23 8.32 -9.23
CA ALA A 131 2.24 9.64 -9.86
C ALA A 131 2.52 9.56 -11.38
N ASN A 132 3.48 8.74 -11.79
CA ASN A 132 3.76 8.49 -13.21
C ASN A 132 2.54 7.90 -13.90
N LEU A 133 1.91 6.88 -13.29
CA LEU A 133 0.72 6.26 -13.84
C LEU A 133 -0.45 7.23 -13.97
N LYS A 134 -0.59 8.17 -13.02
CA LYS A 134 -1.58 9.25 -13.12
C LYS A 134 -1.31 10.14 -14.35
N GLN A 135 -0.05 10.54 -14.54
CA GLN A 135 0.35 11.36 -15.68
C GLN A 135 0.08 10.65 -16.99
N ASP A 136 0.51 9.39 -17.12
CA ASP A 136 0.31 8.58 -18.32
C ASP A 136 -1.18 8.43 -18.66
N ALA A 137 -2.01 8.15 -17.65
CA ALA A 137 -3.46 8.05 -17.81
C ALA A 137 -4.07 9.37 -18.33
N MET A 138 -3.68 10.51 -17.75
CA MET A 138 -4.15 11.82 -18.22
C MET A 138 -3.66 12.16 -19.64
N HIS A 139 -2.40 11.83 -19.97
CA HIS A 139 -1.84 12.04 -21.30
C HIS A 139 -2.57 11.21 -22.35
N SER A 140 -2.91 9.95 -22.05
CA SER A 140 -3.71 9.10 -22.94
C SER A 140 -5.11 9.67 -23.24
N CYS A 141 -5.58 10.59 -22.39
CA CYS A 141 -6.87 11.27 -22.50
C CYS A 141 -6.76 12.73 -22.94
N GLY A 142 -5.62 13.16 -23.50
CA GLY A 142 -5.45 14.50 -24.10
C GLY A 142 -4.93 15.58 -23.15
N ALA A 143 -4.23 15.24 -22.07
CA ALA A 143 -3.40 16.20 -21.36
C ALA A 143 -2.17 16.57 -22.20
N GLN A 144 -1.98 17.87 -22.49
CA GLN A 144 -0.84 18.37 -23.28
C GLN A 144 0.34 18.84 -22.40
N GLU A 145 0.08 19.16 -21.13
CA GLU A 145 1.08 19.50 -20.11
C GLU A 145 0.70 18.80 -18.79
N PRO A 146 1.65 18.56 -17.87
CA PRO A 146 1.32 17.98 -16.58
C PRO A 146 0.38 18.93 -15.83
N LEU A 147 -0.86 18.50 -15.61
CA LEU A 147 -1.77 19.20 -14.72
C LEU A 147 -1.07 19.34 -13.36
N PRO A 148 -1.17 20.51 -12.68
CA PRO A 148 -0.66 20.66 -11.33
C PRO A 148 -1.52 19.79 -10.42
N LEU A 149 -1.19 18.51 -10.32
CA LEU A 149 -1.78 17.57 -9.38
C LEU A 149 -1.32 18.00 -7.99
N ARG A 150 -2.06 18.90 -7.36
CA ARG A 150 -1.93 19.13 -5.93
C ARG A 150 -2.48 17.88 -5.27
N HIS A 151 -1.58 16.97 -4.92
CA HIS A 151 -1.89 15.99 -3.91
C HIS A 151 -2.27 16.82 -2.66
N PRO A 152 -3.44 16.61 -2.04
CA PRO A 152 -3.55 16.93 -0.64
C PRO A 152 -2.34 16.24 0.00
N GLN A 153 -1.45 17.01 0.62
CA GLN A 153 -0.35 16.45 1.39
C GLN A 153 -0.99 15.66 2.52
N ILE A 154 -1.25 14.38 2.27
CA ILE A 154 -1.29 13.41 3.35
C ILE A 154 0.16 13.36 3.79
N ASP A 155 0.45 14.06 4.89
CA ASP A 155 1.72 13.99 5.59
C ASP A 155 1.91 12.56 6.06
N LEU A 156 2.54 11.77 5.19
CA LEU A 156 2.98 10.43 5.47
C LEU A 156 4.29 10.57 6.25
N LYS A 157 4.17 10.54 7.58
CA LYS A 157 5.29 10.52 8.53
C LYS A 157 6.10 9.22 8.45
#